data_AF-A0A5P1EDZ5-F1
#
_entry.id   AF-A0A5P1EDZ5-F1
#
_cell.length_a   1.000
_cell.length_b   1.000
_cell.length_c   1.000
_cell.angle_alpha   90.00
_cell.angle_beta   90.00
_cell.angle_gamma   90.00
#
_symmetry.space_group_name_H-M   'P 1'
#
loop_
_entity.id
_entity.type
_entity.pdbx_description
1 polymer ?
#
loop_
_entity_poly.entity_id
_entity_poly.type
_entity_poly.pdbx_seq_one_letter_code
_entity_poly.pdbx_strand_id
1 'polypeptide(L)'
;MTFAHRTLVNHGVHQDAPVQPSLVIAYLCGNDSMGAHPSGLGPHVPLPEYIENLKKILDHLKSLSETTRVIILTCPPVNEELYRRFSRDHLDVLAEIIRTNEDLRKYSEACVQVCKEMDVKVIDLFTAIQEREDWVTSCLE
;
A
#
# COMPACT_ATOMS: atom_id res chain seq x y z
N MET A 1 -2.76 2.58 16.19
CA MET A 1 -3.57 2.55 14.97
C MET A 1 -2.92 3.51 13.99
N THR A 2 -2.50 3.03 12.82
CA THR A 2 -1.99 3.86 11.73
C THR A 2 -3.01 4.86 11.24
N PHE A 3 -2.51 5.91 10.59
CA PHE A 3 -3.30 6.91 9.88
C PHE A 3 -4.29 6.26 8.91
N ALA A 4 -3.84 5.29 8.10
CA ALA A 4 -4.70 4.59 7.13
C ALA A 4 -5.90 3.87 7.80
N HIS A 5 -5.66 3.14 8.90
CA HIS A 5 -6.73 2.49 9.65
C HIS A 5 -7.72 3.50 10.24
N ARG A 6 -7.22 4.59 10.84
CA ARG A 6 -8.10 5.65 11.38
C ARG A 6 -8.94 6.30 10.28
N THR A 7 -8.38 6.54 9.11
CA THR A 7 -9.11 7.14 7.99
C THR A 7 -10.20 6.21 7.48
N LEU A 8 -9.89 4.91 7.28
CA LEU A 8 -10.88 3.91 6.85
C LEU A 8 -12.06 3.81 7.82
N VAL A 9 -11.76 3.71 9.12
CA VAL A 9 -12.79 3.63 10.17
C VAL A 9 -13.58 4.92 10.27
N ASN A 10 -12.94 6.09 10.25
CA ASN A 10 -13.65 7.34 10.56
C ASN A 10 -14.38 7.95 9.36
N HIS A 11 -13.92 7.72 8.12
CA HIS A 11 -14.36 8.53 6.97
C HIS A 11 -14.97 7.74 5.80
N GLY A 12 -14.93 6.41 5.78
CA GLY A 12 -15.35 5.68 4.58
C GLY A 12 -16.01 4.32 4.77
N VAL A 13 -15.73 3.59 5.86
CA VAL A 13 -16.14 2.19 5.98
C VAL A 13 -16.55 1.85 7.42
N HIS A 14 -17.78 2.22 7.76
CA HIS A 14 -18.37 2.06 9.10
C HIS A 14 -19.15 0.75 9.21
N GLN A 15 -18.95 0.00 10.28
CA GLN A 15 -19.70 -1.24 10.56
C GLN A 15 -21.21 -0.97 10.75
N ASP A 16 -21.57 0.20 11.27
CA ASP A 16 -22.97 0.60 11.51
C ASP A 16 -23.64 1.25 10.29
N ALA A 17 -22.98 1.26 9.13
CA ALA A 17 -23.59 1.78 7.91
C ALA A 17 -24.83 0.94 7.55
N PRO A 18 -25.97 1.57 7.17
CA PRO A 18 -27.20 0.84 6.83
C PRO A 18 -27.04 -0.06 5.60
N VAL A 19 -26.05 0.21 4.77
CA VAL A 19 -25.67 -0.60 3.61
C VAL A 19 -24.16 -0.78 3.63
N GLN A 20 -23.71 -2.03 3.60
CA GLN A 20 -22.30 -2.41 3.54
C GLN A 20 -21.86 -2.62 2.08
N PRO A 21 -20.59 -2.34 1.74
CA PRO A 21 -20.10 -2.52 0.38
C PRO A 21 -20.04 -4.01 0.01
N SER A 22 -20.50 -4.38 -1.17
CA SER A 22 -20.35 -5.76 -1.66
C SER A 22 -18.90 -6.10 -2.05
N LEU A 23 -18.09 -5.10 -2.41
CA LEU A 23 -16.69 -5.24 -2.80
C LEU A 23 -15.87 -4.05 -2.27
N VAL A 24 -14.74 -4.35 -1.64
CA VAL A 24 -13.70 -3.40 -1.27
C VAL A 24 -12.44 -3.77 -2.03
N ILE A 25 -11.89 -2.81 -2.77
CA ILE A 25 -10.55 -2.89 -3.35
C ILE A 25 -9.69 -1.87 -2.62
N ALA A 26 -8.67 -2.33 -1.91
CA ALA A 26 -7.78 -1.44 -1.15
C ALA A 26 -6.34 -1.52 -1.68
N TYR A 27 -5.71 -0.35 -1.74
CA TYR A 27 -4.34 -0.19 -2.19
C TYR A 27 -3.50 0.44 -1.07
N LEU A 28 -2.68 -0.38 -0.40
CA LEU A 28 -2.06 -0.05 0.89
C LEU A 28 -0.61 -0.53 0.96
N CYS A 29 0.35 0.39 0.86
CA CYS A 29 1.81 0.16 0.98
C CYS A 29 2.62 1.33 0.41
N GLY A 30 2.00 2.14 -0.46
CA GLY A 30 2.70 3.16 -1.23
C GLY A 30 3.51 4.13 -0.34
N ASN A 31 2.89 4.66 0.70
CA ASN A 31 3.53 5.61 1.62
C ASN A 31 4.46 4.91 2.62
N ASP A 32 4.00 3.81 3.19
CA ASP A 32 4.68 3.02 4.23
C ASP A 32 6.07 2.52 3.76
N SER A 33 6.18 2.17 2.47
CA SER A 33 7.41 1.65 1.84
C SER A 33 8.43 2.71 1.44
N MET A 34 8.14 4.00 1.62
CA MET A 34 9.11 5.06 1.34
C MET A 34 10.29 5.01 2.31
N GLY A 35 11.45 5.55 1.92
CA GLY A 35 12.59 5.70 2.82
C GLY A 35 12.25 6.53 4.06
N ALA A 36 12.88 6.20 5.19
CA ALA A 36 12.73 6.97 6.41
C ALA A 36 13.34 8.37 6.23
N HIS A 37 12.58 9.42 6.57
CA HIS A 37 13.11 10.78 6.58
C HIS A 37 13.96 11.01 7.84
N PRO A 38 15.11 11.71 7.77
CA PRO A 38 16.00 11.92 8.93
C PRO A 38 15.34 12.58 10.14
N SER A 39 14.33 13.43 9.93
CA SER A 39 13.57 14.06 11.02
C SER A 39 12.60 13.11 11.74
N GLY A 40 12.39 11.90 11.22
CA GLY A 40 11.30 11.00 11.64
C GLY A 40 9.91 11.46 11.19
N LEU A 41 9.79 12.62 10.54
CA LEU A 41 8.55 13.15 9.99
C LEU A 41 8.48 12.79 8.50
N GLY A 42 7.99 11.58 8.21
CA GLY A 42 7.80 11.09 6.86
C GLY A 42 6.67 10.06 6.78
N PRO A 43 6.25 9.67 5.58
CA PRO A 43 5.19 8.68 5.37
C PRO A 43 5.61 7.24 5.69
N HIS A 44 6.92 7.00 5.89
CA HIS A 44 7.48 5.69 6.17
C HIS A 44 6.87 5.05 7.42
N VAL A 45 6.57 3.76 7.33
CA VAL A 45 6.14 2.93 8.46
C VAL A 45 7.02 1.69 8.48
N PRO A 46 7.77 1.41 9.56
CA PRO A 46 8.65 0.24 9.62
C PRO A 46 7.91 -1.06 9.29
N LEU A 47 8.56 -1.96 8.55
CA LEU A 47 7.94 -3.18 8.02
C LEU A 47 7.17 -4.03 9.07
N PRO A 48 7.68 -4.27 10.30
CA PRO A 48 6.91 -4.98 11.31
C PRO A 48 5.63 -4.25 11.71
N GLU A 49 5.67 -2.93 11.78
CA GLU A 49 4.50 -2.12 12.09
C GLU A 49 3.50 -2.13 10.93
N TYR A 50 3.98 -2.02 9.68
CA TYR A 50 3.15 -2.15 8.48
C TYR A 50 2.36 -3.46 8.47
N ILE A 51 3.01 -4.60 8.76
CA ILE A 51 2.37 -5.92 8.84
C ILE A 51 1.24 -5.93 9.86
N GLU A 52 1.50 -5.44 11.08
CA GLU A 52 0.50 -5.42 12.15
C GLU A 52 -0.64 -4.44 11.86
N ASN A 53 -0.36 -3.35 11.18
CA ASN A 53 -1.37 -2.39 10.75
C ASN A 53 -2.23 -2.95 9.60
N LEU A 54 -1.63 -3.64 8.65
CA LEU A 54 -2.34 -4.29 7.56
C LEU A 54 -3.31 -5.34 8.11
N LYS A 55 -2.87 -6.20 9.05
CA LYS A 55 -3.76 -7.18 9.70
C LYS A 55 -4.99 -6.52 10.32
N LYS A 56 -4.81 -5.44 11.10
CA LYS A 56 -5.93 -4.69 11.70
C LYS A 56 -6.89 -4.13 10.66
N ILE A 57 -6.36 -3.60 9.55
CA ILE A 57 -7.18 -3.09 8.45
C ILE A 57 -7.98 -4.23 7.81
N LEU A 58 -7.35 -5.37 7.53
CA LEU A 58 -8.03 -6.51 6.93
C LEU A 58 -9.10 -7.11 7.86
N ASP A 59 -8.83 -7.21 9.16
CA ASP A 59 -9.82 -7.63 10.15
C ASP A 59 -11.03 -6.69 10.16
N HIS A 60 -10.79 -5.37 10.16
CA HIS A 60 -11.86 -4.37 10.06
C HIS A 60 -12.68 -4.57 8.78
N LEU A 61 -12.03 -4.68 7.62
CA LEU A 61 -12.72 -4.84 6.33
C LEU A 61 -13.52 -6.15 6.25
N LYS A 62 -13.03 -7.24 6.83
CA LYS A 62 -13.74 -8.52 6.90
C LYS A 62 -14.96 -8.46 7.81
N SER A 63 -14.90 -7.65 8.87
CA SER A 63 -15.99 -7.51 9.83
C SER A 63 -17.17 -6.65 9.37
N LEU A 64 -17.09 -6.04 8.17
CA LEU A 64 -18.15 -5.18 7.64
C LEU A 64 -19.44 -5.95 7.38
N SER A 65 -19.33 -7.13 6.75
CA SER A 65 -20.44 -8.03 6.45
C SER A 65 -19.89 -9.36 5.96
N GLU A 66 -20.62 -10.45 6.23
CA GLU A 66 -20.33 -11.81 5.74
C GLU A 66 -20.26 -11.90 4.20
N THR A 67 -20.87 -10.94 3.50
CA THR A 67 -20.91 -10.92 2.02
C THR A 67 -19.90 -9.96 1.40
N THR A 68 -19.24 -9.11 2.19
CA THR A 68 -18.25 -8.16 1.69
C THR A 68 -17.04 -8.91 1.16
N ARG A 69 -16.73 -8.71 -0.12
CA ARG A 69 -15.52 -9.24 -0.74
C ARG A 69 -14.39 -8.22 -0.60
N VAL A 70 -13.21 -8.66 -0.18
CA VAL A 70 -12.03 -7.80 -0.05
C VAL A 70 -10.94 -8.27 -1.02
N ILE A 71 -10.40 -7.33 -1.79
CA ILE A 71 -9.25 -7.52 -2.67
C ILE A 71 -8.20 -6.47 -2.33
N ILE A 72 -6.95 -6.91 -2.12
CA ILE A 72 -5.82 -6.03 -1.88
C ILE A 72 -4.95 -5.93 -3.12
N LEU A 73 -4.45 -4.73 -3.40
CA LEU A 73 -3.45 -4.46 -4.42
C LEU A 73 -2.10 -4.16 -3.74
N THR A 74 -1.03 -4.85 -4.15
CA THR A 74 0.34 -4.52 -3.70
C THR A 74 0.86 -3.24 -4.38
N CYS A 75 2.00 -2.69 -3.93
CA CYS A 75 2.59 -1.54 -4.59
C CYS A 75 3.07 -1.94 -5.97
N PRO A 76 2.71 -1.19 -7.03
CA PRO A 76 3.37 -1.37 -8.30
C PRO A 76 4.85 -0.97 -8.14
N PRO A 77 5.72 -1.50 -9.01
CA PRO A 77 7.07 -0.97 -9.10
C PRO A 77 7.01 0.50 -9.58
N VAL A 78 8.11 1.22 -9.41
CA VAL A 78 8.24 2.61 -9.88
C VAL A 78 9.43 2.77 -10.80
N ASN A 79 9.34 3.73 -11.72
CA ASN A 79 10.51 4.25 -12.41
C ASN A 79 11.28 5.14 -11.43
N GLU A 80 12.28 4.57 -10.75
CA GLU A 80 13.03 5.26 -9.69
C GLU A 80 13.70 6.54 -10.18
N GLU A 81 14.18 6.57 -11.42
CA GLU A 81 14.83 7.74 -11.98
C GLU A 81 13.83 8.86 -12.26
N LEU A 82 12.68 8.54 -12.86
CA LEU A 82 11.61 9.51 -13.06
C LEU A 82 11.08 10.04 -11.73
N TYR A 83 10.86 9.17 -10.75
CA TYR A 83 10.42 9.56 -9.41
C TYR A 83 11.45 10.47 -8.72
N ARG A 84 12.75 10.16 -8.84
CA ARG A 84 13.82 10.99 -8.27
C ARG A 84 13.85 12.39 -8.88
N ARG A 85 13.69 12.50 -10.21
CA ARG A 85 13.61 13.79 -10.91
C ARG A 85 12.40 14.58 -10.42
N PHE A 86 11.21 13.97 -10.47
CA PHE A 86 9.97 14.57 -9.98
C PHE A 86 10.11 15.07 -8.53
N SER A 87 10.69 14.25 -7.65
CA SER A 87 10.84 14.61 -6.23
C SER A 87 11.76 15.80 -6.03
N ARG A 88 12.87 15.88 -6.78
CA ARG A 88 13.78 17.04 -6.73
C ARG A 88 13.13 18.32 -7.26
N ASP A 89 12.32 18.20 -8.30
CA ASP A 89 11.73 19.36 -8.98
C ASP A 89 10.47 19.89 -8.28
N HIS A 90 9.77 19.04 -7.49
CA HIS A 90 8.43 19.36 -7.00
C HIS A 90 8.18 19.11 -5.51
N LEU A 91 9.03 18.36 -4.82
CA LEU A 91 8.76 17.93 -3.44
C LEU A 91 9.84 18.43 -2.48
N ASP A 92 9.84 19.71 -2.12
CA ASP A 92 10.86 20.34 -1.26
C ASP A 92 11.40 19.43 -0.13
N VAL A 93 10.56 19.11 0.86
CA VAL A 93 10.96 18.34 2.05
C VAL A 93 11.00 16.84 1.80
N LEU A 94 10.33 16.34 0.75
CA LEU A 94 10.31 14.90 0.42
C LEU A 94 11.35 14.52 -0.65
N ALA A 95 12.09 15.50 -1.20
CA ALA A 95 13.11 15.30 -2.23
C ALA A 95 14.24 14.39 -1.75
N GLU A 96 14.52 14.41 -0.44
CA GLU A 96 15.52 13.55 0.19
C GLU A 96 15.01 12.14 0.45
N ILE A 97 13.69 11.90 0.37
CA ILE A 97 13.12 10.58 0.61
C ILE A 97 13.28 9.72 -0.64
N ILE A 98 14.14 8.70 -0.51
CA ILE A 98 14.37 7.73 -1.56
C ILE A 98 13.20 6.73 -1.60
N ARG A 99 12.67 6.51 -2.81
CA ARG A 99 11.73 5.42 -3.10
C ARG A 99 12.43 4.42 -4.02
N THR A 100 12.59 3.19 -3.56
CA THR A 100 13.28 2.13 -4.30
C THR A 100 12.34 0.96 -4.57
N ASN A 101 12.54 0.25 -5.68
CA ASN A 101 11.85 -1.02 -5.96
C ASN A 101 12.27 -2.11 -4.98
N GLU A 102 13.46 -2.01 -4.38
CA GLU A 102 13.89 -2.95 -3.34
C GLU A 102 12.98 -2.86 -2.11
N ASP A 103 12.69 -1.65 -1.62
CA ASP A 103 11.77 -1.47 -0.50
C ASP A 103 10.34 -1.78 -0.91
N LEU A 104 9.89 -1.33 -2.08
CA LEU A 104 8.55 -1.69 -2.58
C LEU A 104 8.34 -3.21 -2.66
N ARG A 105 9.37 -3.97 -3.07
CA ARG A 105 9.32 -5.44 -3.09
C ARG A 105 9.10 -6.00 -1.68
N LYS A 106 9.86 -5.56 -0.67
CA LYS A 106 9.74 -6.05 0.71
C LYS A 106 8.32 -5.85 1.26
N TYR A 107 7.73 -4.68 1.03
CA TYR A 107 6.37 -4.37 1.49
C TYR A 107 5.31 -5.13 0.68
N SER A 108 5.51 -5.30 -0.63
CA SER A 108 4.61 -6.09 -1.48
C SER A 108 4.59 -7.56 -1.08
N GLU A 109 5.76 -8.16 -0.85
CA GLU A 109 5.89 -9.55 -0.38
C GLU A 109 5.20 -9.74 0.98
N ALA A 110 5.41 -8.81 1.91
CA ALA A 110 4.73 -8.82 3.21
C ALA A 110 3.21 -8.68 3.07
N CYS A 111 2.74 -7.81 2.18
CA CYS A 111 1.32 -7.64 1.89
C CYS A 111 0.68 -8.94 1.37
N VAL A 112 1.33 -9.59 0.39
CA VAL A 112 0.89 -10.88 -0.16
C VAL A 112 0.84 -11.94 0.93
N GLN A 113 1.87 -12.01 1.76
CA GLN A 113 1.96 -13.00 2.84
C GLN A 113 0.84 -12.82 3.87
N VAL A 114 0.59 -11.60 4.33
CA VAL A 114 -0.51 -11.29 5.26
C VAL A 114 -1.87 -11.63 4.63
N CYS A 115 -2.09 -11.27 3.36
CA CYS A 115 -3.35 -11.59 2.68
C CYS A 115 -3.56 -13.12 2.59
N LYS A 116 -2.51 -13.90 2.30
CA LYS A 116 -2.58 -15.37 2.31
C LYS A 116 -2.91 -15.92 3.70
N GLU A 117 -2.26 -15.42 4.75
CA GLU A 117 -2.50 -15.84 6.13
C GLU A 117 -3.93 -15.58 6.59
N MET A 118 -4.53 -14.48 6.12
CA MET A 118 -5.88 -14.04 6.53
C MET A 118 -7.00 -14.48 5.58
N ASP A 119 -6.69 -15.30 4.57
CA ASP A 119 -7.59 -15.71 3.48
C ASP A 119 -8.27 -14.52 2.77
N VAL A 120 -7.49 -13.48 2.46
CA VAL A 120 -7.90 -12.31 1.68
C VAL A 120 -7.30 -12.41 0.28
N LYS A 121 -8.08 -12.05 -0.75
CA LYS A 121 -7.57 -12.05 -2.12
C LYS A 121 -6.63 -10.87 -2.34
N VAL A 122 -5.53 -11.13 -3.03
CA VAL A 122 -4.50 -10.14 -3.34
C VAL A 122 -4.12 -10.22 -4.81
N ILE A 123 -3.92 -9.06 -5.43
CA ILE A 123 -3.33 -8.91 -6.76
C ILE A 123 -1.94 -8.33 -6.56
N ASP A 124 -0.92 -9.12 -6.92
CA ASP A 124 0.47 -8.70 -6.80
C ASP A 124 0.88 -7.84 -8.00
N LEU A 125 0.49 -6.57 -7.96
CA LEU A 125 0.83 -5.58 -8.98
C LEU A 125 2.34 -5.39 -9.13
N PHE A 126 3.10 -5.52 -8.04
CA PHE A 126 4.56 -5.42 -8.07
C PHE A 126 5.12 -6.37 -9.13
N THR A 127 4.80 -7.66 -8.99
CA THR A 127 5.28 -8.70 -9.89
C THR A 127 4.60 -8.63 -11.25
N ALA A 128 3.28 -8.46 -11.30
CA ALA A 128 2.51 -8.51 -12.54
C ALA A 128 2.94 -7.43 -13.56
N ILE A 129 3.27 -6.22 -13.11
CA ILE A 129 3.74 -5.15 -14.01
C ILE A 129 5.10 -5.52 -14.61
N GLN A 130 5.97 -6.17 -13.85
CA GLN A 130 7.33 -6.54 -14.28
C GLN A 130 7.37 -7.77 -15.19
N GLU A 131 6.25 -8.44 -15.45
CA GLU A 131 6.17 -9.55 -16.41
C GLU A 131 6.41 -9.08 -17.86
N ARG A 132 6.20 -7.79 -18.14
CA ARG A 132 6.60 -7.17 -19.40
C ARG A 132 8.06 -6.75 -19.34
N GLU A 133 8.84 -7.10 -20.36
CA GLU A 133 10.27 -6.71 -20.43
C GLU A 133 10.45 -5.18 -20.45
N ASP A 134 9.54 -4.45 -21.10
CA ASP A 134 9.57 -2.99 -21.28
C ASP A 134 8.76 -2.22 -20.21
N TRP A 135 8.43 -2.84 -19.08
CA TRP A 135 7.51 -2.29 -18.08
C TRP A 135 7.84 -0.87 -17.62
N VAL A 136 9.14 -0.53 -17.48
CA VAL A 136 9.59 0.80 -17.05
C VAL A 136 9.14 1.88 -18.03
N THR A 137 9.20 1.60 -19.34
CA THR A 137 8.86 2.53 -20.42
C THR A 137 7.47 2.29 -21.01
N SER A 138 6.77 1.21 -20.67
CA SER A 138 5.43 0.95 -21.22
C SER A 138 4.32 1.16 -20.20
N CYS A 139 4.64 1.04 -18.91
CA CYS A 139 3.66 1.09 -17.83
C CYS A 139 3.87 2.29 -16.89
N LEU A 140 5.04 2.94 -16.91
CA LEU A 140 5.46 3.95 -15.93
C LEU A 140 6.08 5.21 -16.56
N GLU A 141 5.65 5.55 -17.77
CA GLU A 141 6.00 6.83 -18.43
C GLU A 141 5.31 8.04 -17.78
#